data_AF-A0A7L5FSJ2-F1
#
_entry.id   AF-A0A7L5FSJ2-F1
#
_cell.length_a   1.000
_cell.length_b   1.000
_cell.length_c   1.000
_cell.angle_alpha   90.00
_cell.angle_beta   90.00
_cell.angle_gamma   90.00
#
_symmetry.space_group_name_H-M   'P 1'
#
loop_
_entity.id
_entity.type
_entity.pdbx_description
1 polymer ?
#
loop_
_entity_poly.entity_id
_entity_poly.type
_entity_poly.pdbx_seq_one_letter_code
_entity_poly.pdbx_strand_id
1 'polypeptide(L)'
;MKKAFVIILTLIGFLAFGQENKLDRIENEVKFIEMDSSLVQTEFDWVELTGIITDGGGILKVWRNENQIYKIVEEIGLSYGRIKTTIYLNNGLPIQIIETEENFGHENGELNYKELNEVFRATIYVFDWDNDESEIERIGKRVLSEGSCSTFDYEPTIERAKKTITE
;
A
#
# COMPACT_ATOMS: atom_id res chain seq x y z
N MET A 1 5.37 33.09 32.71
CA MET A 1 4.78 31.74 32.56
C MET A 1 3.55 31.71 31.63
N LYS A 2 2.48 32.48 31.88
CA LYS A 2 1.27 32.47 31.03
C LYS A 2 1.51 32.75 29.53
N LYS A 3 2.39 33.71 29.20
CA LYS A 3 2.70 34.06 27.79
C LYS A 3 3.45 32.94 27.03
N ALA A 4 4.35 32.22 27.70
CA ALA A 4 5.08 31.11 27.09
C ALA A 4 4.17 29.91 26.83
N PHE A 5 3.21 29.64 27.73
CA PHE A 5 2.23 28.57 27.58
C PHE A 5 1.31 28.79 26.37
N VAL A 6 0.87 30.03 26.13
CA VAL A 6 0.06 30.37 24.95
C VAL A 6 0.83 30.18 23.65
N ILE A 7 2.11 30.59 23.61
CA ILE A 7 2.98 30.41 22.42
C ILE A 7 3.15 28.93 22.08
N ILE A 8 3.39 28.09 23.08
CA ILE A 8 3.53 26.64 22.91
C ILE A 8 2.22 26.02 22.38
N LEU A 9 1.07 26.40 22.93
CA LEU A 9 -0.25 25.93 22.45
C LEU A 9 -0.51 26.33 21.00
N THR A 10 -0.18 27.56 20.60
CA THR A 10 -0.33 27.99 19.20
C THR A 10 0.59 27.23 18.25
N LEU A 11 1.85 26.97 18.62
CA LEU A 11 2.77 26.19 17.78
C LEU A 11 2.28 24.75 17.58
N ILE A 12 1.80 24.11 18.65
CA ILE A 12 1.24 22.74 18.58
C ILE A 12 0.02 22.72 17.65
N GLY A 13 -0.84 23.74 17.72
CA GLY A 13 -2.00 23.87 16.83
C GLY A 13 -1.61 23.95 15.35
N PHE A 14 -0.59 24.75 14.99
CA PHE A 14 -0.14 24.85 13.59
C PHE A 14 0.48 23.55 13.06
N LEU A 15 1.21 22.80 13.88
CA LEU A 15 1.82 21.54 13.48
C LEU A 15 0.76 20.46 13.21
N ALA A 16 -0.23 20.33 14.10
CA ALA A 16 -1.33 19.37 13.92
C ALA A 16 -2.16 19.70 12.66
N PHE A 17 -2.49 20.97 12.44
CA PHE A 17 -3.26 21.40 11.26
C PHE A 17 -2.50 21.18 9.94
N GLY A 18 -1.17 21.29 9.95
CA GLY A 18 -0.34 21.01 8.77
C GLY A 18 -0.36 19.54 8.36
N GLN A 19 -0.38 18.62 9.32
CA GLN A 19 -0.42 17.18 9.09
C GLN A 19 -1.80 16.70 8.63
N GLU A 20 -2.87 17.17 9.28
CA GLU A 20 -4.26 16.86 8.90
C GLU A 20 -4.55 17.23 7.43
N ASN A 21 -4.08 18.40 6.99
CA ASN A 21 -4.20 18.82 5.58
C ASN A 21 -3.42 17.91 4.59
N LYS A 22 -2.30 17.31 5.00
CA LYS A 22 -1.54 16.38 4.14
C LYS A 22 -2.32 15.08 3.94
N LEU A 23 -2.91 14.53 5.00
CA LEU A 23 -3.72 13.31 4.95
C LEU A 23 -4.95 13.48 4.06
N ASP A 24 -5.75 14.51 4.30
CA ASP A 24 -6.95 14.80 3.50
C ASP A 24 -6.62 14.92 2.00
N ARG A 25 -5.47 15.53 1.67
CA ARG A 25 -5.01 15.63 0.29
C ARG A 25 -4.69 14.26 -0.31
N ILE A 26 -3.97 13.41 0.43
CA ILE A 26 -3.64 12.04 -0.02
C ILE A 26 -4.91 11.24 -0.24
N GLU A 27 -5.86 11.27 0.70
CA GLU A 27 -7.12 10.55 0.57
C GLU A 27 -7.94 11.00 -0.65
N ASN A 28 -8.00 12.30 -0.90
CA ASN A 28 -8.71 12.84 -2.06
C ASN A 28 -8.06 12.40 -3.38
N GLU A 29 -6.74 12.37 -3.44
CA GLU A 29 -6.00 11.89 -4.61
C GLU A 29 -6.23 10.40 -4.84
N VAL A 30 -6.19 9.59 -3.78
CA VAL A 30 -6.49 8.15 -3.86
C VAL A 30 -7.93 7.92 -4.34
N LYS A 31 -8.91 8.66 -3.80
CA LYS A 31 -10.31 8.60 -4.28
C LYS A 31 -10.42 8.97 -5.75
N PHE A 32 -9.67 9.98 -6.21
CA PHE A 32 -9.63 10.35 -7.62
C PHE A 32 -9.08 9.20 -8.48
N ILE A 33 -7.96 8.58 -8.10
CA ILE A 33 -7.36 7.44 -8.80
C ILE A 33 -8.33 6.25 -8.85
N GLU A 34 -9.00 5.91 -7.75
CA GLU A 34 -9.98 4.81 -7.71
C GLU A 34 -11.19 5.04 -8.62
N MET A 35 -11.58 6.30 -8.81
CA MET A 35 -12.73 6.68 -9.64
C MET A 35 -12.36 6.93 -11.11
N ASP A 36 -11.07 6.98 -11.45
CA ASP A 36 -10.61 7.31 -12.80
C ASP A 36 -10.71 6.10 -13.74
N SER A 37 -11.84 6.04 -14.44
CA SER A 37 -12.10 5.04 -15.49
C SER A 37 -11.23 5.15 -16.74
N SER A 38 -10.42 6.20 -16.89
CA SER A 38 -9.49 6.35 -18.02
C SER A 38 -8.21 5.53 -17.86
N LEU A 39 -7.93 5.04 -16.65
CA LEU A 39 -6.76 4.21 -16.37
C LEU A 39 -6.92 2.82 -16.97
N VAL A 40 -5.93 2.41 -17.76
CA VAL A 40 -5.83 1.06 -18.31
C VAL A 40 -5.23 0.15 -17.25
N GLN A 41 -5.95 -0.92 -16.91
CA GLN A 41 -5.44 -2.00 -16.08
C GLN A 41 -4.74 -3.05 -16.94
N THR A 42 -3.51 -3.41 -16.59
CA THR A 42 -2.79 -4.58 -17.11
C THR A 42 -2.45 -5.53 -15.96
N GLU A 43 -2.47 -6.83 -16.25
CA GLU A 43 -2.22 -7.90 -15.29
C GLU A 43 -1.08 -8.78 -15.79
N PHE A 44 -0.20 -9.18 -14.86
CA PHE A 44 0.98 -9.99 -15.13
C PHE A 44 1.08 -11.12 -14.12
N ASP A 45 1.51 -12.29 -14.59
CA ASP A 45 1.89 -13.39 -13.72
C ASP A 45 3.18 -13.05 -12.97
N TRP A 46 3.14 -13.10 -11.65
CA TRP A 46 4.26 -12.70 -10.81
C TRP A 46 5.44 -13.68 -10.90
N VAL A 47 5.16 -14.97 -11.10
CA VAL A 47 6.19 -16.00 -11.27
C VAL A 47 6.93 -15.79 -12.58
N GLU A 48 6.22 -15.44 -13.66
CA GLU A 48 6.83 -15.09 -14.95
C GLU A 48 7.71 -13.83 -14.83
N LEU A 49 7.26 -12.82 -14.09
CA LEU A 49 8.01 -11.57 -13.89
C LEU A 49 9.26 -11.73 -13.01
N THR A 50 9.24 -12.63 -12.03
CA THR A 50 10.29 -12.72 -10.99
C THR A 50 11.13 -13.98 -11.06
N GLY A 51 10.63 -15.05 -11.69
CA GLY A 51 11.20 -16.39 -11.65
C GLY A 51 11.07 -17.09 -10.30
N ILE A 52 10.37 -16.50 -9.33
CA ILE A 52 10.20 -17.04 -7.98
C ILE A 52 8.86 -17.78 -7.91
N ILE A 53 8.90 -19.04 -7.52
CA ILE A 53 7.69 -19.86 -7.33
C ILE A 53 7.15 -19.61 -5.92
N THR A 54 5.87 -19.29 -5.82
CA THR A 54 5.13 -19.17 -4.56
C THR A 54 4.10 -20.28 -4.44
N ASP A 55 3.73 -20.65 -3.21
CA ASP A 55 2.81 -21.75 -2.95
C ASP A 55 1.42 -21.56 -3.59
N GLY A 56 0.92 -20.32 -3.62
CA GLY A 56 -0.41 -19.96 -4.12
C GLY A 56 -0.39 -19.12 -5.39
N GLY A 57 0.75 -19.01 -6.07
CA GLY A 57 0.94 -18.11 -7.21
C GLY A 57 1.04 -16.64 -6.81
N GLY A 58 1.10 -15.75 -7.79
CA GLY A 58 1.11 -14.33 -7.54
C GLY A 58 0.73 -13.54 -8.79
N ILE A 59 0.19 -12.34 -8.57
CA ILE A 59 -0.30 -11.47 -9.64
C ILE A 59 0.18 -10.05 -9.37
N LEU A 60 0.66 -9.38 -10.41
CA LEU A 60 0.92 -7.94 -10.41
C LEU A 60 -0.10 -7.26 -11.34
N LYS A 61 -0.87 -6.32 -10.80
CA LYS A 61 -1.81 -5.48 -11.56
C LYS A 61 -1.32 -4.03 -11.53
N VAL A 62 -1.38 -3.37 -12.67
CA VAL A 62 -0.90 -1.99 -12.85
C VAL A 62 -1.99 -1.18 -13.54
N TRP A 63 -2.37 -0.06 -12.94
CA TRP A 63 -3.27 0.93 -13.54
C TRP A 63 -2.45 2.13 -14.02
N ARG A 64 -2.58 2.46 -15.29
CA ARG A 64 -1.80 3.52 -15.94
C ARG A 64 -2.60 4.31 -16.96
N ASN A 65 -2.16 5.53 -17.23
CA ASN A 65 -2.42 6.20 -18.50
C ASN A 65 -1.08 6.37 -19.22
N GLU A 66 -1.07 6.24 -20.55
CA GLU A 66 0.14 6.40 -21.38
C GLU A 66 1.40 5.76 -20.74
N ASN A 67 2.26 6.59 -20.15
CA ASN A 67 3.53 6.19 -19.53
C ASN A 67 3.59 6.41 -18.00
N GLN A 68 2.47 6.73 -17.35
CA GLN A 68 2.42 6.99 -15.91
C GLN A 68 1.57 5.95 -15.18
N ILE A 69 2.16 5.35 -14.14
CA ILE A 69 1.49 4.42 -13.24
C ILE A 69 0.87 5.22 -12.10
N TYR A 70 -0.39 4.91 -11.78
CA TYR A 70 -1.17 5.54 -10.70
C TYR A 70 -1.49 4.58 -9.57
N LYS A 71 -1.63 3.28 -9.88
CA LYS A 71 -1.90 2.26 -8.88
C LYS A 71 -1.20 0.96 -9.25
N ILE A 72 -0.62 0.32 -8.25
CA ILE A 72 -0.03 -1.01 -8.33
C ILE A 72 -0.74 -1.88 -7.30
N VAL A 73 -1.11 -3.09 -7.68
CA VAL A 73 -1.60 -4.11 -6.74
C VAL A 73 -0.76 -5.37 -6.96
N GLU A 74 -0.02 -5.77 -5.94
CA GLU A 74 0.68 -7.05 -5.90
C GLU A 74 -0.07 -7.99 -4.96
N GLU A 75 -0.39 -9.19 -5.43
CA GLU A 75 -1.03 -10.24 -4.65
C GLU A 75 -0.12 -11.47 -4.66
N ILE A 76 0.25 -11.96 -3.48
CA ILE A 76 1.08 -13.16 -3.31
C ILE A 76 0.24 -14.19 -2.55
N GLY A 77 -0.14 -15.27 -3.24
CA GLY A 77 -0.86 -16.38 -2.64
C GLY A 77 0.09 -17.29 -1.86
N LEU A 78 -0.36 -17.72 -0.68
CA LEU A 78 0.36 -18.61 0.23
C LEU A 78 -0.53 -19.80 0.62
N SER A 79 0.08 -20.85 1.17
CA SER A 79 -0.64 -22.06 1.59
C SER A 79 -1.83 -21.80 2.54
N TYR A 80 -1.75 -20.75 3.37
CA TYR A 80 -2.74 -20.44 4.42
C TYR A 80 -3.47 -19.11 4.20
N GLY A 81 -3.21 -18.41 3.10
CA GLY A 81 -3.75 -17.07 2.91
C GLY A 81 -3.15 -16.32 1.73
N ARG A 82 -3.18 -14.99 1.82
CA ARG A 82 -2.65 -14.07 0.80
C ARG A 82 -2.05 -12.85 1.48
N ILE A 83 -0.95 -12.37 0.91
CA ILE A 83 -0.43 -11.03 1.15
C ILE A 83 -0.84 -10.16 -0.04
N LYS A 84 -1.36 -8.97 0.23
CA LYS A 84 -1.71 -8.01 -0.82
C LYS A 84 -1.14 -6.64 -0.49
N THR A 85 -0.42 -6.06 -1.44
CA THR A 85 0.18 -4.74 -1.33
C THR A 85 -0.40 -3.86 -2.43
N THR A 86 -1.07 -2.76 -2.05
CA THR A 86 -1.61 -1.76 -2.97
C THR A 86 -0.83 -0.47 -2.80
N ILE A 87 -0.27 0.06 -3.89
CA ILE A 87 0.53 1.30 -3.89
C ILE A 87 -0.16 2.29 -4.81
N TYR A 88 -0.52 3.45 -4.28
CA TYR A 88 -1.02 4.60 -5.04
C TYR A 88 0.11 5.58 -5.28
N LEU A 89 0.20 6.08 -6.51
CA LEU A 89 1.26 6.97 -6.94
C LEU A 89 0.70 8.27 -7.50
N ASN A 90 1.37 9.37 -7.19
CA ASN A 90 1.18 10.66 -7.84
C ASN A 90 2.50 11.10 -8.45
N ASN A 91 2.49 11.39 -9.76
CA ASN A 91 3.69 11.73 -10.54
C ASN A 91 4.85 10.74 -10.36
N GLY A 92 4.53 9.45 -10.29
CA GLY A 92 5.51 8.36 -10.14
C GLY A 92 6.06 8.16 -8.73
N LEU A 93 5.63 8.95 -7.74
CA LEU A 93 6.00 8.80 -6.33
C LEU A 93 4.85 8.20 -5.51
N PRO A 94 5.10 7.25 -4.60
CA PRO A 94 4.07 6.73 -3.71
C PRO A 94 3.47 7.81 -2.82
N ILE A 95 2.14 7.83 -2.70
CA ILE A 95 1.39 8.71 -1.81
C ILE A 95 0.65 7.93 -0.72
N GLN A 96 0.25 6.69 -1.01
CA GLN A 96 -0.37 5.80 -0.05
C GLN A 96 -0.02 4.34 -0.38
N ILE A 97 0.28 3.56 0.66
CA ILE A 97 0.52 2.13 0.55
C ILE A 97 -0.40 1.40 1.52
N ILE A 98 -1.09 0.38 1.04
CA ILE A 98 -1.95 -0.49 1.86
C ILE A 98 -1.43 -1.90 1.74
N GLU A 99 -0.95 -2.45 2.84
CA GLU A 99 -0.57 -3.85 2.95
C GLU A 99 -1.57 -4.59 3.81
N THR A 100 -2.08 -5.71 3.30
CA THR A 100 -3.01 -6.59 4.02
C THR A 100 -2.50 -8.01 4.01
N GLU A 101 -2.68 -8.69 5.14
CA GLU A 101 -2.58 -10.15 5.21
C GLU A 101 -3.97 -10.72 5.49
N GLU A 102 -4.34 -11.72 4.70
CA GLU A 102 -5.62 -12.40 4.79
C GLU A 102 -5.37 -13.90 4.98
N ASN A 103 -6.04 -14.51 5.96
CA ASN A 103 -5.98 -15.96 6.18
C ASN A 103 -7.23 -16.63 5.62
N PHE A 104 -7.09 -17.86 5.13
CA PHE A 104 -8.25 -18.66 4.79
C PHE A 104 -9.09 -18.97 6.03
N GLY A 105 -10.41 -18.96 5.86
CA GLY A 105 -11.35 -19.40 6.88
C GLY A 105 -11.17 -20.88 7.22
N HIS A 106 -11.93 -21.35 8.21
CA HIS A 106 -11.97 -22.77 8.55
C HIS A 106 -13.42 -23.24 8.57
N GLU A 107 -13.69 -24.36 7.91
CA GLU A 107 -15.00 -25.02 7.92
C GLU A 107 -14.78 -26.49 8.26
N ASN A 108 -15.45 -26.98 9.32
CA ASN A 108 -15.35 -28.36 9.80
C ASN A 108 -13.91 -28.85 10.10
N GLY A 109 -13.00 -27.94 10.45
CA GLY A 109 -11.59 -28.25 10.75
C GLY A 109 -10.67 -28.29 9.53
N GLU A 110 -11.18 -28.01 8.33
CA GLU A 110 -10.40 -27.86 7.10
C GLU A 110 -10.34 -26.38 6.67
N LEU A 111 -9.34 -26.03 5.86
CA LEU A 111 -9.23 -24.69 5.29
C LEU A 111 -10.35 -24.43 4.30
N ASN A 112 -11.06 -23.32 4.51
CA ASN A 112 -12.08 -22.82 3.59
C ASN A 112 -11.45 -21.77 2.66
N TYR A 113 -11.01 -22.21 1.48
CA TYR A 113 -10.41 -21.33 0.46
C TYR A 113 -11.38 -20.29 -0.14
N LYS A 114 -12.68 -20.36 0.15
CA LYS A 114 -13.68 -19.39 -0.32
C LYS A 114 -13.79 -18.17 0.59
N GLU A 115 -13.20 -18.25 1.78
CA GLU A 115 -13.28 -17.22 2.80
C GLU A 115 -11.88 -16.69 3.08
N LEU A 116 -11.70 -15.38 2.94
CA LEU A 116 -10.46 -14.68 3.28
C LEU A 116 -10.76 -13.68 4.39
N ASN A 117 -10.09 -13.86 5.51
CA ASN A 117 -10.24 -13.04 6.70
C ASN A 117 -9.00 -12.16 6.86
N GLU A 118 -9.15 -10.85 6.75
CA GLU A 118 -8.07 -9.90 7.02
C GLU A 118 -7.64 -9.99 8.48
N VAL A 119 -6.39 -10.34 8.72
CA VAL A 119 -5.79 -10.47 10.05
C VAL A 119 -4.79 -9.37 10.36
N PHE A 120 -4.34 -8.66 9.32
CA PHE A 120 -3.45 -7.52 9.44
C PHE A 120 -3.71 -6.53 8.31
N ARG A 121 -3.61 -5.24 8.65
CA ARG A 121 -3.55 -4.13 7.70
C ARG A 121 -2.55 -3.09 8.19
N ALA A 122 -1.68 -2.63 7.29
CA ALA A 122 -0.95 -1.38 7.44
C ALA A 122 -1.39 -0.42 6.33
N THR A 123 -1.87 0.76 6.72
CA THR A 123 -2.10 1.89 5.81
C THR A 123 -1.02 2.93 6.06
N ILE A 124 -0.24 3.24 5.04
CA ILE A 124 0.92 4.10 5.10
C ILE A 124 0.64 5.31 4.23
N TYR A 125 0.54 6.48 4.83
CA TYR A 125 0.41 7.76 4.15
C TYR A 125 1.81 8.34 3.98
N VAL A 126 2.27 8.45 2.73
CA VAL A 126 3.64 8.87 2.42
C VAL A 126 3.64 10.39 2.25
N PHE A 127 4.37 11.10 3.11
CA PHE A 127 4.52 12.55 3.05
C PHE A 127 5.78 12.96 2.28
N ASP A 128 6.87 12.20 2.45
CA ASP A 128 8.13 12.36 1.72
C ASP A 128 8.79 10.98 1.54
N TRP A 129 8.76 10.48 0.30
CA TRP A 129 9.29 9.16 -0.05
C TRP A 129 10.82 9.07 0.14
N ASP A 130 11.55 10.11 -0.28
CA ASP A 130 13.01 10.10 -0.28
C ASP A 130 13.58 10.18 1.15
N ASN A 131 12.80 10.72 2.08
CA ASN A 131 13.18 10.88 3.49
C ASN A 131 12.48 9.87 4.43
N ASP A 132 11.74 8.88 3.90
CA ASP A 132 10.96 7.90 4.69
C ASP A 132 9.98 8.59 5.68
N GLU A 133 9.49 9.80 5.34
CA GLU A 133 8.51 10.53 6.14
C GLU A 133 7.12 9.99 5.84
N SER A 134 6.54 9.28 6.80
CA SER A 134 5.22 8.70 6.66
C SER A 134 4.43 8.67 7.97
N GLU A 135 3.11 8.55 7.84
CA GLU A 135 2.22 8.17 8.92
C GLU A 135 1.69 6.76 8.66
N ILE A 136 1.72 5.91 9.69
CA ILE A 136 1.37 4.50 9.56
C ILE A 136 0.28 4.13 10.54
N GLU A 137 -0.88 3.73 10.02
CA GLU A 137 -1.97 3.14 10.76
C GLU A 137 -1.91 1.62 10.64
N ARG A 138 -1.97 0.91 11.78
CA ARG A 138 -1.90 -0.56 11.80
C ARG A 138 -3.10 -1.15 12.53
N ILE A 139 -3.66 -2.21 11.96
CA ILE A 139 -4.71 -3.03 12.56
C ILE A 139 -4.23 -4.48 12.54
N GLY A 140 -4.48 -5.20 13.64
CA GLY A 140 -4.12 -6.62 13.74
C GLY A 140 -2.62 -6.86 13.90
N LYS A 141 -2.17 -8.08 13.54
CA LYS A 141 -0.77 -8.50 13.67
C LYS A 141 -0.37 -9.38 12.50
N ARG A 142 0.80 -9.13 11.93
CA ARG A 142 1.40 -9.98 10.88
C ARG A 142 1.60 -11.40 11.38
N VAL A 143 1.23 -12.35 10.52
CA VAL A 143 1.40 -13.80 10.72
C VAL A 143 1.97 -14.50 9.48
N LEU A 144 1.91 -13.86 8.31
CA LEU A 144 2.39 -14.40 7.03
C LEU A 144 3.71 -13.76 6.56
N SER A 145 4.04 -12.54 7.01
CA SER A 145 5.23 -11.82 6.58
C SER A 145 6.01 -11.15 7.71
N GLU A 146 7.28 -10.86 7.44
CA GLU A 146 8.10 -9.94 8.21
C GLU A 146 8.25 -8.64 7.41
N GLY A 147 8.04 -7.49 8.03
CA GLY A 147 8.12 -6.21 7.34
C GLY A 147 8.09 -5.04 8.31
N SER A 148 8.95 -4.06 8.08
CA SER A 148 9.06 -2.85 8.89
C SER A 148 8.03 -1.79 8.50
N CYS A 149 7.50 -1.90 7.27
CA CYS A 149 6.71 -0.88 6.59
C CYS A 149 7.55 0.36 6.21
N SER A 150 8.86 0.21 6.01
CA SER A 150 9.73 1.28 5.50
C SER A 150 9.55 1.45 3.99
N THR A 151 9.92 2.59 3.42
CA THR A 151 9.88 2.80 1.95
C THR A 151 10.64 1.72 1.18
N PHE A 152 11.79 1.27 1.71
CA PHE A 152 12.61 0.20 1.11
C PHE A 152 11.87 -1.12 0.92
N ASP A 153 10.89 -1.43 1.78
CA ASP A 153 10.11 -2.67 1.69
C ASP A 153 9.28 -2.71 0.38
N TYR A 154 8.97 -1.55 -0.22
CA TYR A 154 8.07 -1.43 -1.37
C TYR A 154 8.76 -1.03 -2.69
N GLU A 155 10.01 -0.55 -2.64
CA GLU A 155 10.81 -0.25 -3.85
C GLU A 155 10.82 -1.40 -4.86
N PRO A 156 11.02 -2.68 -4.47
CA PRO A 156 11.05 -3.77 -5.43
C PRO A 156 9.76 -3.92 -6.22
N THR A 157 8.60 -3.72 -5.59
CA THR A 157 7.28 -3.82 -6.23
C THR A 157 7.07 -2.68 -7.23
N ILE A 158 7.52 -1.46 -6.88
CA ILE A 158 7.47 -0.30 -7.78
C ILE A 158 8.38 -0.51 -9.00
N GLU A 159 9.60 -0.98 -8.80
CA GLU A 159 10.55 -1.23 -9.89
C GLU A 159 10.09 -2.37 -10.81
N ARG A 160 9.45 -3.41 -10.26
CA ARG A 160 8.78 -4.44 -11.08
C ARG A 160 7.70 -3.81 -11.97
N ALA A 161 6.79 -3.01 -11.40
CA ALA A 161 5.72 -2.39 -12.17
C ALA A 161 6.25 -1.45 -13.27
N LYS A 162 7.29 -0.66 -13.00
CA LYS A 162 7.94 0.19 -14.01
C LYS A 162 8.50 -0.59 -15.19
N LYS A 163 9.09 -1.78 -14.96
CA LYS A 163 9.62 -2.62 -16.05
C LYS A 163 8.53 -3.07 -17.02
N THR A 164 7.30 -3.29 -16.53
CA THR A 164 6.18 -3.75 -17.35
C THR A 164 5.65 -2.71 -18.35
N ILE A 165 6.03 -1.44 -18.21
CA ILE A 165 5.57 -0.36 -19.10
C ILE A 165 6.65 0.14 -20.07
N THR A 166 7.88 -0.35 -19.95
CA THR A 166 9.03 0.05 -20.76
C THR A 166 9.33 -0.87 -21.94
N GLU A 167 8.56 -1.96 -22.11
CA GLU A 167 8.60 -2.85 -23.28
C GLU A 167 7.57 -2.47 -24.34
#